data_AF-A0A327ZBR4-F1
#
_entry.id   AF-A0A327ZBR4-F1
#
_cell.length_a   1.000
_cell.length_b   1.000
_cell.length_c   1.000
_cell.angle_alpha   90.00
_cell.angle_beta   90.00
_cell.angle_gamma   90.00
#
_symmetry.space_group_name_H-M   'P 1'
#
loop_
_entity.id
_entity.type
_entity.pdbx_description
1 polymer ?
#
loop_
_entity_poly.entity_id
_entity_poly.type
_entity_poly.pdbx_seq_one_letter_code
_entity_poly.pdbx_strand_id
1 'polypeptide(L)'
;MSAVTAKGRRLRTAAVVTAWVAVLLAISFWSVRKDPPTVAEQRDIAEAMPELSRATGSLFAAAAGDDRWVLRLGELRIEDCSITPVRPGRVASRDLTVFVPEGEARTALDAIAAGLPDGYQPSVMAMRGGTRLSLYADAGAFIAIEAEALSVDQQLTIRAGSGCRPASRTAETTDPVAGPAPASLAAVLSALNADATEPETRAVACPDGGTAATFVADGGPADPEDGPRGVPDGTVPVWADAGGWAYRMGSDSVVVTAQGGRLQVSVTTACRAG
;
A
#
# COMPACT_ATOMS: atom_id res chain seq x y z
N MET A 1 18.38 38.41 -66.64
CA MET A 1 17.97 38.95 -65.31
C MET A 1 16.87 38.06 -64.72
N SER A 2 17.20 36.90 -64.14
CA SER A 2 16.16 35.99 -63.59
C SER A 2 16.54 35.29 -62.27
N ALA A 3 17.66 35.67 -61.64
CA ALA A 3 18.12 35.04 -60.40
C ALA A 3 17.61 35.73 -59.11
N VAL A 4 17.09 36.96 -59.19
CA VAL A 4 16.77 37.79 -58.01
C VAL A 4 15.40 37.45 -57.40
N THR A 5 14.43 37.00 -58.21
CA THR A 5 13.06 36.69 -57.76
C THR A 5 12.96 35.38 -56.98
N ALA A 6 13.82 34.39 -57.25
CA ALA A 6 13.80 33.10 -56.56
C ALA A 6 14.31 33.18 -55.11
N LYS A 7 15.31 34.04 -54.85
CA LYS A 7 15.95 34.19 -53.52
C LYS A 7 15.03 34.87 -52.51
N GLY A 8 14.34 35.94 -52.93
CA GLY A 8 13.36 36.65 -52.09
C GLY A 8 12.14 35.80 -51.74
N ARG A 9 11.70 34.92 -52.65
CA ARG A 9 10.59 34.01 -52.41
C ARG A 9 10.97 32.92 -51.41
N ARG A 10 12.17 32.34 -51.50
CA ARG A 10 12.70 31.35 -50.54
C ARG A 10 12.86 31.93 -49.13
N LEU A 11 13.37 33.17 -49.01
CA LEU A 11 13.49 33.86 -47.72
C LEU A 11 12.13 34.15 -47.09
N ARG A 12 11.12 34.55 -47.88
CA ARG A 12 9.74 34.71 -47.39
C ARG A 12 9.15 33.38 -46.92
N THR A 13 9.30 32.30 -47.69
CA THR A 13 8.80 30.98 -47.27
C THR A 13 9.50 30.51 -45.99
N ALA A 14 10.82 30.67 -45.89
CA ALA A 14 11.56 30.34 -44.67
C ALA A 14 11.08 31.14 -43.47
N ALA A 15 10.86 32.45 -43.61
CA ALA A 15 10.35 33.29 -42.52
C ALA A 15 8.95 32.86 -42.06
N VAL A 16 8.05 32.53 -43.00
CA VAL A 16 6.70 32.05 -42.67
C VAL A 16 6.76 30.70 -41.95
N VAL A 17 7.58 29.77 -42.43
CA VAL A 17 7.76 28.45 -41.79
C VAL A 17 8.34 28.62 -40.39
N THR A 18 9.37 29.44 -40.20
CA THR A 18 9.98 29.67 -38.88
C THR A 18 8.99 30.32 -37.92
N ALA A 19 8.23 31.32 -38.37
CA ALA A 19 7.18 31.94 -37.57
C ALA A 19 6.11 30.91 -37.18
N TRP A 20 5.73 30.03 -38.12
CA TRP A 20 4.74 28.99 -37.85
C TRP A 20 5.24 27.93 -36.87
N VAL A 21 6.49 27.48 -37.00
CA VAL A 21 7.14 26.58 -36.03
C VAL A 21 7.18 27.23 -34.65
N ALA A 22 7.55 28.51 -34.55
CA ALA A 22 7.58 29.23 -33.27
C ALA A 22 6.18 29.31 -32.64
N VAL A 23 5.14 29.57 -33.44
CA VAL A 23 3.74 29.56 -32.98
C VAL A 23 3.33 28.17 -32.49
N LEU A 24 3.64 27.11 -33.25
CA LEU A 24 3.31 25.74 -32.84
C LEU A 24 4.03 25.32 -31.56
N LEU A 25 5.30 25.71 -31.39
CA LEU A 25 6.06 25.46 -30.16
C LEU A 25 5.46 26.23 -28.98
N ALA A 26 5.09 27.50 -29.17
CA ALA A 26 4.45 28.31 -28.14
C ALA A 26 3.10 27.74 -27.72
N ILE A 27 2.25 27.35 -28.68
CA ILE A 27 0.94 26.73 -28.41
C ILE A 27 1.13 25.37 -27.72
N SER A 28 2.07 24.54 -28.18
CA SER A 28 2.33 23.23 -27.56
C SER A 28 2.84 23.39 -26.13
N PHE A 29 3.77 24.32 -25.89
CA PHE A 29 4.28 24.60 -24.55
C PHE A 29 3.18 25.16 -23.64
N TRP A 30 2.33 26.06 -24.15
CA TRP A 30 1.21 26.60 -23.39
C TRP A 30 0.18 25.52 -23.07
N SER A 31 -0.20 24.70 -24.05
CA SER A 31 -1.13 23.57 -23.92
C SER A 31 -0.65 22.59 -22.86
N VAL A 32 0.61 22.13 -22.94
CA VAL A 32 1.21 21.22 -21.93
C VAL A 32 1.18 21.82 -20.51
N ARG A 33 1.24 23.15 -20.37
CA ARG A 33 1.33 23.82 -19.07
C ARG A 33 -0.01 24.29 -18.52
N LYS A 34 -1.00 24.52 -19.38
CA LYS A 34 -2.25 25.24 -19.05
C LYS A 34 -3.51 24.51 -19.47
N ASP A 35 -3.47 23.61 -20.45
CA ASP A 35 -4.66 22.86 -20.80
C ASP A 35 -4.95 21.85 -19.68
N PRO A 36 -6.18 21.84 -19.15
CA PRO A 36 -6.61 20.78 -18.24
C PRO A 36 -6.56 19.43 -18.98
N PRO A 37 -6.32 18.32 -18.26
CA PRO A 37 -6.23 17.00 -18.88
C PRO A 37 -7.49 16.72 -19.70
N THR A 38 -7.30 16.39 -20.99
CA THR A 38 -8.40 16.13 -21.95
C THR A 38 -9.13 14.81 -21.71
N VAL A 39 -8.91 14.16 -20.56
CA VAL A 39 -9.67 12.99 -20.11
C VAL A 39 -10.40 13.37 -18.84
N ALA A 40 -11.72 13.27 -18.87
CA ALA A 40 -12.61 13.50 -17.72
C ALA A 40 -12.40 12.50 -16.55
N GLU A 41 -11.46 11.56 -16.68
CA GLU A 41 -11.18 10.49 -15.71
C GLU A 41 -9.83 10.62 -14.99
N GLN A 42 -9.05 11.68 -15.23
CA GLN A 42 -7.81 11.88 -14.46
C GLN A 42 -8.10 12.48 -13.09
N ARG A 43 -8.73 11.66 -12.24
CA ARG A 43 -8.88 11.94 -10.81
C ARG A 43 -7.51 12.18 -10.20
N ASP A 44 -7.40 13.26 -9.44
CA ASP A 44 -6.17 13.56 -8.73
C ASP A 44 -5.97 12.56 -7.57
N ILE A 45 -4.83 12.68 -6.90
CA ILE A 45 -4.52 11.80 -5.78
C ILE A 45 -5.48 11.98 -4.59
N ALA A 46 -6.05 13.16 -4.37
CA ALA A 46 -6.99 13.39 -3.26
C ALA A 46 -8.32 12.66 -3.51
N GLU A 47 -8.81 12.65 -4.75
CA GLU A 47 -10.01 11.92 -5.15
C GLU A 47 -9.86 10.39 -5.09
N ALA A 48 -8.62 9.88 -5.10
CA ALA A 48 -8.35 8.44 -4.98
C ALA A 48 -8.33 7.94 -3.53
N MET A 49 -8.09 8.82 -2.55
CA MET A 49 -7.92 8.42 -1.14
C MET A 49 -9.14 7.68 -0.56
N PRO A 50 -10.40 8.12 -0.78
CA PRO A 50 -11.55 7.39 -0.23
C PRO A 50 -11.74 6.00 -0.84
N GLU A 51 -11.42 5.84 -2.13
CA GLU A 51 -11.48 4.55 -2.84
C GLU A 51 -10.37 3.62 -2.33
N LEU A 52 -9.14 4.13 -2.17
CA LEU A 52 -8.02 3.38 -1.61
C LEU A 52 -8.31 2.93 -0.17
N SER A 53 -8.89 3.80 0.65
CA SER A 53 -9.28 3.46 2.03
C SER A 53 -10.31 2.33 2.07
N ARG A 54 -11.36 2.40 1.23
CA ARG A 54 -12.36 1.32 1.10
C ARG A 54 -11.77 0.01 0.59
N ALA A 55 -10.88 0.07 -0.41
CA ALA A 55 -10.19 -1.11 -0.93
C ALA A 55 -9.29 -1.75 0.13
N THR A 56 -8.56 -0.94 0.90
CA THR A 56 -7.72 -1.43 1.99
C THR A 56 -8.54 -2.05 3.11
N GLY A 57 -9.68 -1.44 3.48
CA GLY A 57 -10.62 -2.01 4.44
C GLY A 57 -11.19 -3.36 3.99
N SER A 58 -11.55 -3.49 2.71
CA SER A 58 -12.02 -4.74 2.12
C SER A 58 -10.92 -5.81 2.10
N LEU A 59 -9.70 -5.43 1.73
CA LEU A 59 -8.52 -6.30 1.79
C LEU A 59 -8.25 -6.78 3.22
N PHE A 60 -8.31 -5.89 4.20
CA PHE A 60 -8.14 -6.24 5.61
C PHE A 60 -9.21 -7.23 6.07
N ALA A 61 -10.48 -6.95 5.77
CA ALA A 61 -11.59 -7.83 6.12
C ALA A 61 -11.46 -9.22 5.47
N ALA A 62 -11.08 -9.28 4.19
CA ALA A 62 -10.83 -10.53 3.49
C ALA A 62 -9.71 -11.35 4.16
N ALA A 63 -8.62 -10.70 4.56
CA ALA A 63 -7.52 -11.37 5.26
C ALA A 63 -7.88 -11.78 6.69
N ALA A 64 -8.71 -11.00 7.37
CA ALA A 64 -9.17 -11.27 8.74
C ALA A 64 -10.22 -12.39 8.82
N GLY A 65 -10.76 -12.83 7.68
CA GLY A 65 -11.72 -13.94 7.62
C GLY A 65 -11.13 -15.31 8.02
N ASP A 66 -9.80 -15.44 8.03
CA ASP A 66 -9.11 -16.65 8.48
C ASP A 66 -8.22 -16.36 9.71
N ASP A 67 -8.66 -16.85 10.87
CA ASP A 67 -7.96 -16.64 12.15
C ASP A 67 -6.60 -17.36 12.25
N ARG A 68 -6.25 -18.21 11.28
CA ARG A 68 -4.94 -18.88 11.24
C ARG A 68 -3.80 -17.91 10.96
N TRP A 69 -4.07 -16.73 10.42
CA TRP A 69 -3.03 -15.80 9.98
C TRP A 69 -2.91 -14.62 10.93
N VAL A 70 -1.72 -14.03 10.97
CA VAL A 70 -1.45 -12.82 11.77
C VAL A 70 -1.31 -11.65 10.80
N LEU A 71 -2.01 -10.55 11.09
CA LEU A 71 -2.09 -9.40 10.22
C LEU A 71 -1.31 -8.22 10.80
N ARG A 72 -0.71 -7.40 9.94
CA ARG A 72 -0.14 -6.09 10.30
C ARG A 72 -0.45 -5.06 9.22
N LEU A 73 -1.16 -4.01 9.59
CA LEU A 73 -1.46 -2.91 8.68
C LEU A 73 -0.28 -1.93 8.60
N GLY A 74 0.16 -1.66 7.38
CA GLY A 74 1.20 -0.69 7.07
C GLY A 74 0.72 0.76 7.14
N GLU A 75 1.70 1.66 7.10
CA GLU A 75 1.46 3.09 6.96
C GLU A 75 0.85 3.41 5.58
N LEU A 76 -0.04 4.39 5.56
CA LEU A 76 -0.54 4.98 4.32
C LEU A 76 0.52 5.92 3.76
N ARG A 77 1.10 5.57 2.61
CA ARG A 77 2.21 6.30 2.00
C ARG A 77 1.74 7.06 0.77
N ILE A 78 2.26 8.27 0.58
CA ILE A 78 2.10 9.02 -0.68
C ILE A 78 3.47 9.36 -1.24
N GLU A 79 3.87 8.65 -2.29
CA GLU A 79 5.19 8.76 -2.91
C GLU A 79 5.11 9.53 -4.23
N ASP A 80 6.25 10.08 -4.66
CA ASP A 80 6.36 10.72 -5.97
C ASP A 80 6.44 9.67 -7.07
N CYS A 81 5.78 9.94 -8.20
CA CYS A 81 5.82 9.09 -9.39
C CYS A 81 5.85 9.95 -10.66
N SER A 82 6.04 9.31 -11.82
CA SER A 82 6.00 9.98 -13.12
C SER A 82 4.85 9.44 -13.95
N ILE A 83 3.89 10.29 -14.29
CA ILE A 83 2.79 9.94 -15.21
C ILE A 83 3.34 9.88 -16.63
N THR A 84 4.19 10.86 -16.97
CA THR A 84 5.00 10.88 -18.18
C THR A 84 6.39 11.42 -17.83
N PRO A 85 7.41 11.30 -18.71
CA PRO A 85 8.76 11.83 -18.45
C PRO A 85 8.84 13.31 -18.07
N VAL A 86 7.79 14.10 -18.37
CA VAL A 86 7.72 15.53 -18.07
C VAL A 86 6.55 15.90 -17.15
N ARG A 87 5.76 14.92 -16.70
CA ARG A 87 4.58 15.14 -15.86
C ARG A 87 4.73 14.37 -14.55
N PRO A 88 5.07 15.07 -13.44
CA PRO A 88 5.12 14.43 -12.14
C PRO A 88 3.71 14.05 -11.68
N GLY A 89 3.67 13.06 -10.81
CA GLY A 89 2.46 12.58 -10.15
C GLY A 89 2.75 12.12 -8.73
N ARG A 90 1.70 11.64 -8.07
CA ARG A 90 1.76 11.00 -6.76
C ARG A 90 1.05 9.67 -6.83
N VAL A 91 1.53 8.70 -6.06
CA VAL A 91 0.88 7.40 -5.84
C VAL A 91 0.63 7.25 -4.35
N ALA A 92 -0.60 6.91 -3.98
CA ALA A 92 -0.94 6.52 -2.62
C ALA A 92 -0.99 5.00 -2.56
N SER A 93 -0.39 4.44 -1.52
CA SER A 93 -0.42 3.00 -1.30
C SER A 93 -0.49 2.66 0.17
N ARG A 94 -1.04 1.50 0.45
CA ARG A 94 -1.05 0.92 1.79
C ARG A 94 -0.82 -0.57 1.69
N ASP A 95 0.11 -1.05 2.50
CA ASP A 95 0.48 -2.44 2.55
C ASP A 95 -0.23 -3.13 3.72
N LEU A 96 -0.68 -4.36 3.50
CA LEU A 96 -1.09 -5.30 4.53
C LEU A 96 -0.08 -6.45 4.52
N THR A 97 0.62 -6.65 5.64
CA THR A 97 1.45 -7.83 5.81
C THR A 97 0.61 -8.95 6.43
N VAL A 98 0.61 -10.12 5.81
CA VAL A 98 -0.03 -11.34 6.30
C VAL A 98 1.07 -12.34 6.62
N PHE A 99 1.16 -12.73 7.88
CA PHE A 99 2.08 -13.75 8.35
C PHE A 99 1.37 -15.10 8.33
N VAL A 100 1.99 -16.08 7.68
CA VAL A 100 1.42 -17.40 7.43
C VAL A 100 2.42 -18.49 7.84
N PRO A 101 1.95 -19.71 8.19
CA PRO A 101 2.85 -20.84 8.39
C PRO A 101 3.64 -21.17 7.12
N GLU A 102 4.73 -21.92 7.28
CA GLU A 102 5.53 -22.38 6.13
C GLU A 102 4.68 -23.19 5.14
N GLY A 103 4.76 -22.86 3.86
CA GLY A 103 4.04 -23.55 2.79
C GLY A 103 2.56 -23.16 2.63
N GLU A 104 2.03 -22.25 3.46
CA GLU A 104 0.62 -21.79 3.40
C GLU A 104 0.43 -20.52 2.54
N ALA A 105 1.49 -20.01 1.90
CA ALA A 105 1.45 -18.78 1.11
C ALA A 105 0.33 -18.77 0.06
N ARG A 106 0.19 -19.87 -0.67
CA ARG A 106 -0.85 -20.02 -1.71
C ARG A 106 -2.23 -20.08 -1.09
N THR A 107 -2.42 -20.91 -0.07
CA THR A 107 -3.70 -21.04 0.63
C THR A 107 -4.17 -19.67 1.14
N ALA A 108 -3.24 -18.87 1.67
CA ALA A 108 -3.56 -17.54 2.16
C ALA A 108 -4.00 -16.59 1.04
N LEU A 109 -3.25 -16.51 -0.05
CA LEU A 109 -3.64 -15.67 -1.19
C LEU A 109 -4.98 -16.11 -1.80
N ASP A 110 -5.23 -17.42 -1.93
CA ASP A 110 -6.48 -17.97 -2.47
C ASP A 110 -7.67 -17.61 -1.55
N ALA A 111 -7.52 -17.70 -0.23
CA ALA A 111 -8.57 -17.33 0.72
C ALA A 111 -8.80 -15.81 0.79
N ILE A 112 -7.76 -14.97 0.66
CA ILE A 112 -7.91 -13.51 0.53
C ILE A 112 -8.67 -13.18 -0.75
N ALA A 113 -8.29 -13.79 -1.87
CA ALA A 113 -8.98 -13.60 -3.14
C ALA A 113 -10.46 -13.98 -3.03
N ALA A 114 -10.78 -15.10 -2.37
CA ALA A 114 -12.17 -15.53 -2.15
C ALA A 114 -12.96 -14.61 -1.20
N GLY A 115 -12.28 -13.92 -0.27
CA GLY A 115 -12.90 -12.98 0.66
C GLY A 115 -13.06 -11.55 0.13
N LEU A 116 -12.37 -11.20 -0.96
CA LEU A 116 -12.52 -9.90 -1.60
C LEU A 116 -13.87 -9.79 -2.33
N PRO A 117 -14.45 -8.59 -2.48
CA PRO A 117 -15.68 -8.40 -3.23
C PRO A 117 -15.60 -8.95 -4.66
N ASP A 118 -16.63 -9.68 -5.12
CA ASP A 118 -16.68 -10.24 -6.48
C ASP A 118 -16.45 -9.20 -7.58
N GLY A 119 -16.93 -7.98 -7.35
CA GLY A 119 -16.74 -6.85 -8.26
C GLY A 119 -15.28 -6.45 -8.47
N TYR A 120 -14.37 -6.87 -7.58
CA TYR A 120 -12.93 -6.62 -7.70
C TYR A 120 -12.23 -7.61 -8.64
N GLN A 121 -12.92 -8.66 -9.06
CA GLN A 121 -12.39 -9.71 -9.93
C GLN A 121 -11.04 -10.28 -9.43
N PRO A 122 -10.94 -10.67 -8.15
CA PRO A 122 -9.69 -11.14 -7.58
C PRO A 122 -9.24 -12.46 -8.23
N SER A 123 -7.94 -12.59 -8.46
CA SER A 123 -7.35 -13.79 -9.04
C SER A 123 -5.97 -14.08 -8.48
N VAL A 124 -5.67 -15.36 -8.28
CA VAL A 124 -4.34 -15.84 -7.89
C VAL A 124 -3.77 -16.68 -9.02
N MET A 125 -2.59 -16.30 -9.49
CA MET A 125 -1.89 -16.98 -10.56
C MET A 125 -0.62 -17.64 -10.03
N ALA A 126 -0.53 -18.95 -10.23
CA ALA A 126 0.67 -19.74 -9.98
C ALA A 126 1.55 -19.74 -11.23
N MET A 127 2.76 -19.20 -11.11
CA MET A 127 3.76 -19.13 -12.15
C MET A 127 4.94 -20.07 -11.85
N ARG A 128 5.74 -20.39 -12.87
CA ARG A 128 6.97 -21.21 -12.75
C ARG A 128 6.75 -22.49 -11.94
N GLY A 129 5.75 -23.28 -12.34
CA GLY A 129 5.45 -24.56 -11.69
C GLY A 129 4.89 -24.41 -10.26
N GLY A 130 4.37 -23.24 -9.89
CA GLY A 130 3.78 -22.98 -8.58
C GLY A 130 4.72 -22.39 -7.54
N THR A 131 5.99 -22.15 -7.90
CA THR A 131 6.98 -21.55 -6.99
C THR A 131 6.81 -20.05 -6.83
N ARG A 132 6.20 -19.38 -7.82
CA ARG A 132 5.86 -17.96 -7.77
C ARG A 132 4.35 -17.79 -7.80
N LEU A 133 3.86 -16.90 -6.96
CA LEU A 133 2.45 -16.58 -6.81
C LEU A 133 2.27 -15.09 -7.11
N SER A 134 1.18 -14.76 -7.79
CA SER A 134 0.73 -13.38 -7.99
C SER A 134 -0.75 -13.29 -7.64
N LEU A 135 -1.11 -12.36 -6.76
CA LEU A 135 -2.49 -11.95 -6.51
C LEU A 135 -2.73 -10.62 -7.24
N TYR A 136 -3.87 -10.53 -7.92
CA TYR A 136 -4.34 -9.29 -8.54
C TYR A 136 -5.85 -9.14 -8.35
N ALA A 137 -6.29 -7.94 -7.98
CA ALA A 137 -7.69 -7.52 -8.02
C ALA A 137 -7.79 -6.03 -8.39
N ASP A 138 -8.84 -5.63 -9.12
CA ASP A 138 -9.14 -4.25 -9.48
C ASP A 138 -10.31 -3.75 -8.63
N ALA A 139 -10.02 -2.93 -7.62
CA ALA A 139 -11.04 -2.36 -6.73
C ALA A 139 -11.86 -1.23 -7.39
N GLY A 140 -11.69 -1.01 -8.69
CA GLY A 140 -12.28 0.08 -9.43
C GLY A 140 -11.55 1.40 -9.18
N ALA A 141 -11.96 2.44 -9.92
CA ALA A 141 -11.36 3.76 -9.84
C ALA A 141 -9.82 3.78 -9.97
N PHE A 142 -9.23 2.81 -10.68
CA PHE A 142 -7.78 2.57 -10.82
C PHE A 142 -7.07 2.26 -9.49
N ILE A 143 -7.75 1.62 -8.53
CA ILE A 143 -7.14 1.06 -7.33
C ILE A 143 -6.84 -0.42 -7.57
N ALA A 144 -5.57 -0.81 -7.53
CA ALA A 144 -5.16 -2.20 -7.65
C ALA A 144 -4.83 -2.79 -6.29
N ILE A 145 -5.16 -4.07 -6.09
CA ILE A 145 -4.73 -4.88 -4.96
C ILE A 145 -3.80 -5.96 -5.51
N GLU A 146 -2.54 -5.95 -5.07
CA GLU A 146 -1.48 -6.73 -5.71
C GLU A 146 -0.60 -7.39 -4.67
N ALA A 147 -0.15 -8.62 -4.95
CA ALA A 147 0.94 -9.24 -4.22
C ALA A 147 1.77 -10.12 -5.15
N GLU A 148 3.08 -10.17 -4.89
CA GLU A 148 3.98 -11.18 -5.43
C GLU A 148 4.63 -11.91 -4.26
N ALA A 149 4.65 -13.24 -4.33
CA ALA A 149 5.25 -14.08 -3.29
C ALA A 149 5.86 -15.34 -3.89
N LEU A 150 6.82 -15.93 -3.18
CA LEU A 150 7.21 -17.32 -3.38
C LEU A 150 6.28 -18.23 -2.59
N SER A 151 6.11 -19.46 -3.04
CA SER A 151 5.26 -20.46 -2.35
C SER A 151 5.74 -20.80 -0.94
N VAL A 152 6.99 -20.47 -0.60
CA VAL A 152 7.62 -20.72 0.70
C VAL A 152 7.63 -19.49 1.61
N ASP A 153 7.20 -18.32 1.11
CA ASP A 153 7.23 -17.10 1.90
C ASP A 153 6.23 -17.18 3.06
N GLN A 154 6.68 -16.81 4.25
CA GLN A 154 5.84 -16.73 5.46
C GLN A 154 5.33 -15.32 5.74
N GLN A 155 5.84 -14.32 5.02
CA GLN A 155 5.47 -12.91 5.15
C GLN A 155 4.99 -12.40 3.79
N LEU A 156 3.68 -12.34 3.61
CA LEU A 156 3.06 -11.90 2.37
C LEU A 156 2.75 -10.41 2.47
N THR A 157 3.32 -9.59 1.59
CA THR A 157 2.98 -8.17 1.51
C THR A 157 1.99 -7.95 0.38
N ILE A 158 0.78 -7.54 0.73
CA ILE A 158 -0.30 -7.26 -0.21
C ILE A 158 -0.53 -5.76 -0.22
N ARG A 159 -0.42 -5.14 -1.38
CA ARG A 159 -0.50 -3.69 -1.56
C ARG A 159 -1.83 -3.31 -2.18
N ALA A 160 -2.57 -2.41 -1.53
CA ALA A 160 -3.58 -1.61 -2.19
C ALA A 160 -2.92 -0.32 -2.70
N GLY A 161 -3.05 0.01 -3.97
CA GLY A 161 -2.35 1.13 -4.59
C GLY A 161 -3.22 1.91 -5.58
N SER A 162 -3.07 3.24 -5.58
CA SER A 162 -3.88 4.11 -6.44
C SER A 162 -3.40 4.20 -7.89
N GLY A 163 -2.25 3.62 -8.22
CA GLY A 163 -1.49 3.99 -9.42
C GLY A 163 -1.01 5.45 -9.39
N CYS A 164 -0.25 5.84 -10.42
CA CYS A 164 0.32 7.19 -10.51
C CYS A 164 -0.72 8.21 -11.00
N ARG A 165 -0.95 9.28 -10.23
CA ARG A 165 -2.00 10.28 -10.48
C ARG A 165 -1.48 11.71 -10.44
N PRO A 166 -2.21 12.68 -11.02
CA PRO A 166 -1.89 14.09 -10.81
C PRO A 166 -1.80 14.44 -9.33
N ALA A 167 -0.76 15.18 -8.96
CA ALA A 167 -0.59 15.64 -7.58
C ALA A 167 -1.72 16.61 -7.19
N SER A 168 -2.13 16.54 -5.94
CA SER A 168 -3.11 17.43 -5.33
C SER A 168 -2.52 18.05 -4.08
N ARG A 169 -2.92 19.29 -3.76
CA ARG A 169 -2.45 19.98 -2.53
C ARG A 169 -3.25 19.59 -1.29
N THR A 170 -4.35 18.87 -1.46
CA THR A 170 -5.30 18.52 -0.40
C THR A 170 -5.34 17.01 -0.12
N ALA A 171 -4.38 16.25 -0.64
CA ALA A 171 -4.30 14.84 -0.36
C ALA A 171 -3.74 14.63 1.04
N GLU A 172 -4.57 14.13 1.94
CA GLU A 172 -4.22 13.87 3.33
C GLU A 172 -4.12 12.36 3.58
N THR A 173 -3.17 11.97 4.42
CA THR A 173 -2.95 10.60 4.87
C THR A 173 -3.67 10.32 6.19
N THR A 174 -4.90 10.82 6.32
CA THR A 174 -5.65 10.73 7.57
C THR A 174 -6.37 9.39 7.65
N ASP A 175 -6.03 8.60 8.66
CA ASP A 175 -6.72 7.36 8.99
C ASP A 175 -8.05 7.64 9.72
N PRO A 176 -9.04 6.73 9.61
CA PRO A 176 -10.22 6.79 10.46
C PRO A 176 -9.81 6.70 11.94
N VAL A 177 -10.65 7.27 12.81
CA VAL A 177 -10.41 7.21 14.26
C VAL A 177 -10.41 5.75 14.71
N ALA A 178 -9.30 5.34 15.32
CA ALA A 178 -9.18 4.05 15.98
C ALA A 178 -9.76 4.11 17.40
N GLY A 179 -10.16 2.95 17.92
CA GLY A 179 -10.45 2.79 19.35
C GLY A 179 -9.18 2.90 20.22
N PRO A 180 -9.31 2.71 21.55
CA PRO A 180 -8.16 2.71 22.45
C PRO A 180 -7.19 1.56 22.11
N ALA A 181 -5.92 1.75 22.44
CA ALA A 181 -4.91 0.70 22.31
C ALA A 181 -5.35 -0.56 23.11
N PRO A 182 -5.22 -1.77 22.53
CA PRO A 182 -5.70 -2.99 23.17
C PRO A 182 -4.80 -3.39 24.33
N ALA A 183 -5.38 -4.07 25.33
CA ALA A 183 -4.63 -4.56 26.50
C ALA A 183 -3.49 -5.52 26.14
N SER A 184 -3.61 -6.22 25.01
CA SER A 184 -2.57 -7.08 24.45
C SER A 184 -1.28 -6.31 24.13
N LEU A 185 -1.35 -5.04 23.70
CA LEU A 185 -0.16 -4.22 23.50
C LEU A 185 0.62 -4.01 24.80
N ALA A 186 -0.08 -3.62 25.87
CA ALA A 186 0.54 -3.42 27.18
C ALA A 186 1.12 -4.72 27.76
N ALA A 187 0.43 -5.85 27.55
CA ALA A 187 0.92 -7.17 27.97
C ALA A 187 2.22 -7.56 27.26
N VAL A 188 2.31 -7.32 25.95
CA VAL A 188 3.52 -7.62 25.17
C VAL A 188 4.68 -6.71 25.56
N LEU A 189 4.44 -5.40 25.68
CA LEU A 189 5.47 -4.45 26.13
C LEU A 189 5.99 -4.81 27.54
N SER A 190 5.10 -5.17 28.46
CA SER A 190 5.49 -5.63 29.80
C SER A 190 6.33 -6.90 29.74
N ALA A 191 6.01 -7.85 28.87
CA ALA A 191 6.77 -9.09 28.74
C ALA A 191 8.15 -8.88 28.09
N LEU A 192 8.29 -7.81 27.29
CA LEU A 192 9.58 -7.37 26.74
C LEU A 192 10.38 -6.47 27.70
N ASN A 193 9.82 -6.13 28.86
CA ASN A 193 10.36 -5.10 29.77
C ASN A 193 10.57 -3.75 29.07
N ALA A 194 9.70 -3.43 28.11
CA ALA A 194 9.71 -2.17 27.39
C ALA A 194 8.92 -1.12 28.15
N ASP A 195 9.39 0.13 28.09
CA ASP A 195 8.65 1.27 28.62
C ASP A 195 7.40 1.54 27.78
N ALA A 196 6.29 1.82 28.44
CA ALA A 196 5.06 2.19 27.74
C ALA A 196 5.22 3.57 27.09
N THR A 197 5.24 3.60 25.77
CA THR A 197 5.17 4.83 24.97
C THR A 197 3.79 4.97 24.32
N GLU A 198 3.44 6.18 23.90
CA GLU A 198 2.24 6.40 23.11
C GLU A 198 2.41 5.71 21.74
N PRO A 199 1.55 4.75 21.36
CA PRO A 199 1.72 4.00 20.13
C PRO A 199 1.32 4.82 18.91
N GLU A 200 2.09 4.67 17.84
CA GLU A 200 1.64 5.10 16.52
C GLU A 200 0.45 4.25 16.09
N THR A 201 -0.59 4.88 15.58
CA THR A 201 -1.84 4.20 15.22
C THR A 201 -2.07 4.26 13.72
N ARG A 202 -2.43 3.11 13.14
CA ARG A 202 -2.73 2.92 11.73
C ARG A 202 -4.07 2.24 11.61
N ALA A 203 -5.05 2.82 10.93
CA ALA A 203 -6.41 2.30 10.92
C ALA A 203 -7.08 2.30 9.53
N VAL A 204 -8.04 1.40 9.34
CA VAL A 204 -8.92 1.32 8.16
C VAL A 204 -10.36 1.08 8.58
N ALA A 205 -11.29 1.66 7.83
CA ALA A 205 -12.72 1.41 8.01
C ALA A 205 -13.08 0.06 7.37
N CYS A 206 -13.83 -0.76 8.08
CA CYS A 206 -14.23 -2.07 7.59
C CYS A 206 -15.53 -2.00 6.76
N PRO A 207 -15.72 -2.88 5.77
CA PRO A 207 -16.87 -2.84 4.87
C PRO A 207 -18.22 -3.03 5.60
N ASP A 208 -18.25 -3.87 6.63
CA ASP A 208 -19.45 -4.12 7.45
C ASP A 208 -19.60 -3.11 8.62
N GLY A 209 -18.80 -2.05 8.61
CA GLY A 209 -18.72 -1.06 9.68
C GLY A 209 -17.66 -1.37 10.73
N GLY A 210 -17.36 -0.37 11.56
CA GLY A 210 -16.27 -0.41 12.52
C GLY A 210 -14.90 -0.10 11.91
N THR A 211 -13.87 -0.23 12.75
CA THR A 211 -12.48 0.11 12.43
C THR A 211 -11.57 -1.04 12.82
N ALA A 212 -10.64 -1.40 11.94
CA ALA A 212 -9.48 -2.20 12.30
C ALA A 212 -8.26 -1.28 12.46
N ALA A 213 -7.41 -1.56 13.43
CA ALA A 213 -6.28 -0.70 13.76
C ALA A 213 -5.04 -1.52 14.11
N THR A 214 -3.87 -1.01 13.75
CA THR A 214 -2.55 -1.49 14.17
C THR A 214 -1.91 -0.42 15.02
N PHE A 215 -1.54 -0.81 16.24
CA PHE A 215 -0.83 0.02 17.21
C PHE A 215 0.63 -0.40 17.22
N VAL A 216 1.53 0.53 16.95
CA VAL A 216 2.97 0.30 16.83
C VAL A 216 3.69 1.00 17.96
N ALA A 217 4.48 0.26 18.73
CA ALA A 217 5.26 0.76 19.85
C ALA A 217 6.70 0.24 19.80
N ASP A 218 7.61 0.96 20.47
CA ASP A 218 9.00 0.55 20.68
C ASP A 218 9.05 -0.57 21.73
N GLY A 219 9.59 -1.72 21.35
CA GLY A 219 9.75 -2.89 22.22
C GLY A 219 11.10 -2.93 22.95
N GLY A 220 11.92 -1.89 22.84
CA GLY A 220 13.25 -1.83 23.44
C GLY A 220 14.37 -2.35 22.53
N PRO A 221 15.58 -2.59 23.06
CA PRO A 221 16.69 -3.15 22.29
C PRO A 221 16.38 -4.58 21.83
N ALA A 222 16.79 -4.91 20.60
CA ALA A 222 16.71 -6.27 20.08
C ALA A 222 18.01 -7.02 20.40
N ASP A 223 17.87 -8.20 20.98
CA ASP A 223 18.96 -9.18 21.08
C ASP A 223 18.63 -10.36 20.13
N PRO A 224 19.51 -10.71 19.18
CA PRO A 224 19.29 -11.83 18.27
C PRO A 224 19.16 -13.19 18.96
N GLU A 225 19.69 -13.32 20.18
CA GLU A 225 19.57 -14.55 20.98
C GLU A 225 18.26 -14.60 21.77
N ASP A 226 17.53 -13.48 21.83
CA ASP A 226 16.19 -13.43 22.40
C ASP A 226 15.22 -14.10 21.43
N GLY A 227 14.90 -15.37 21.73
CA GLY A 227 13.78 -16.07 21.12
C GLY A 227 12.44 -15.35 21.36
N PRO A 228 11.31 -15.92 20.92
CA PRO A 228 10.03 -15.23 20.91
C PRO A 228 9.51 -14.93 22.32
N ARG A 229 9.89 -13.76 22.84
CA ARG A 229 9.48 -13.24 24.16
C ARG A 229 8.07 -12.66 24.10
N GLY A 230 7.36 -12.74 25.22
CA GLY A 230 5.98 -12.26 25.33
C GLY A 230 4.95 -13.10 24.59
N VAL A 231 5.32 -14.25 24.01
CA VAL A 231 4.36 -15.24 23.51
C VAL A 231 3.76 -15.97 24.72
N PRO A 232 2.42 -15.98 24.89
CA PRO A 232 1.79 -16.68 26.00
C PRO A 232 2.06 -18.19 25.99
N ASP A 233 2.17 -18.80 27.16
CA ASP A 233 2.39 -20.25 27.30
C ASP A 233 1.37 -21.06 26.48
N GLY A 234 1.86 -22.07 25.75
CA GLY A 234 1.05 -22.91 24.88
C GLY A 234 0.67 -22.28 23.53
N THR A 235 1.06 -21.04 23.26
CA THR A 235 0.88 -20.40 21.95
C THR A 235 2.05 -20.73 21.03
N VAL A 236 1.75 -21.25 19.84
CA VAL A 236 2.75 -21.49 18.79
C VAL A 236 2.75 -20.28 17.85
N PRO A 237 3.89 -19.58 17.66
CA PRO A 237 3.98 -18.52 16.67
C PRO A 237 3.68 -19.02 15.26
N VAL A 238 2.93 -18.22 14.50
CA VAL A 238 2.63 -18.47 13.09
C VAL A 238 3.89 -18.27 12.24
N TRP A 239 4.73 -17.31 12.64
CA TRP A 239 6.03 -17.03 12.06
C TRP A 239 7.02 -16.74 13.20
N ALA A 240 8.24 -17.26 13.09
CA ALA A 240 9.35 -16.94 13.98
C ALA A 240 10.68 -17.21 13.26
N ASP A 241 11.51 -16.18 13.14
CA ASP A 241 12.88 -16.26 12.61
C ASP A 241 13.78 -15.19 13.26
N ALA A 242 14.98 -14.98 12.71
CA ALA A 242 15.92 -13.97 13.24
C ALA A 242 15.42 -12.51 13.13
N GLY A 243 14.44 -12.26 12.27
CA GLY A 243 13.80 -10.96 12.07
C GLY A 243 12.64 -10.69 13.02
N GLY A 244 12.15 -11.68 13.76
CA GLY A 244 11.08 -11.51 14.74
C GLY A 244 10.12 -12.70 14.84
N TRP A 245 8.94 -12.44 15.39
CA TRP A 245 7.88 -13.43 15.51
C TRP A 245 6.48 -12.80 15.42
N ALA A 246 5.50 -13.61 15.01
CA ALA A 246 4.11 -13.23 14.88
C ALA A 246 3.20 -14.33 15.42
N TYR A 247 2.19 -13.96 16.19
CA TYR A 247 1.24 -14.89 16.79
C TYR A 247 -0.12 -14.23 17.05
N ARG A 248 -1.11 -15.05 17.38
CA ARG A 248 -2.46 -14.60 17.74
C ARG A 248 -2.60 -14.51 19.26
N MET A 249 -3.18 -13.41 19.74
CA MET A 249 -3.61 -13.24 21.13
C MET A 249 -5.12 -13.00 21.13
N GLY A 250 -5.89 -14.10 21.13
CA GLY A 250 -7.33 -14.04 20.88
C GLY A 250 -7.62 -13.53 19.46
N SER A 251 -8.42 -12.46 19.34
CA SER A 251 -8.72 -11.82 18.06
C SER A 251 -7.70 -10.75 17.65
N ASP A 252 -6.68 -10.49 18.47
CA ASP A 252 -5.58 -9.58 18.12
C ASP A 252 -4.44 -10.33 17.44
N SER A 253 -3.85 -9.68 16.44
CA SER A 253 -2.62 -10.12 15.79
C SER A 253 -1.44 -9.40 16.42
N VAL A 254 -0.47 -10.14 16.94
CA VAL A 254 0.75 -9.58 17.54
C VAL A 254 1.93 -9.89 16.63
N VAL A 255 2.69 -8.87 16.28
CA VAL A 255 3.91 -8.98 15.50
C VAL A 255 5.02 -8.23 16.23
N VAL A 256 6.13 -8.90 16.49
CA VAL A 256 7.36 -8.29 17.00
C VAL A 256 8.43 -8.44 15.94
N THR A 257 9.01 -7.34 15.48
CA THR A 257 10.09 -7.36 14.48
C THR A 257 11.32 -6.63 14.99
N ALA A 258 12.51 -7.16 14.68
CA ALA A 258 13.78 -6.48 14.94
C ALA A 258 14.14 -5.55 13.76
N GLN A 259 14.24 -4.24 14.02
CA GLN A 259 14.63 -3.23 13.04
C GLN A 259 15.66 -2.27 13.64
N GLY A 260 16.83 -2.15 13.01
CA GLY A 260 17.85 -1.19 13.44
C GLY A 260 18.39 -1.43 14.87
N GLY A 261 18.41 -2.69 15.33
CA GLY A 261 18.82 -3.05 16.70
C GLY A 261 17.76 -2.80 17.77
N ARG A 262 16.52 -2.50 17.38
CA ARG A 262 15.37 -2.33 18.28
C ARG A 262 14.23 -3.26 17.90
N LEU A 263 13.46 -3.69 18.89
CA LEU A 263 12.20 -4.38 18.66
C LEU A 263 11.11 -3.35 18.36
N GLN A 264 10.28 -3.65 17.38
CA GLN A 264 9.03 -2.94 17.12
C GLN A 264 7.88 -3.91 17.40
N VAL A 265 6.99 -3.53 18.30
CA VAL A 265 5.77 -4.28 18.61
C VAL A 265 4.62 -3.68 17.82
N SER A 266 3.95 -4.50 17.03
CA SER A 266 2.71 -4.14 16.34
C SER A 266 1.59 -5.03 16.86
N VAL A 267 0.50 -4.43 17.35
CA VAL A 267 -0.72 -5.15 17.69
C VAL A 267 -1.86 -4.68 16.82
N THR A 268 -2.44 -5.61 16.07
CA THR A 268 -3.51 -5.34 15.12
C THR A 268 -4.82 -5.92 15.63
N THR A 269 -5.82 -5.05 15.79
CA THR A 269 -7.18 -5.43 16.17
C THR A 269 -8.01 -5.74 14.94
N ALA A 270 -8.92 -6.72 15.07
CA ALA A 270 -9.94 -7.00 14.05
C ALA A 270 -10.91 -5.83 13.86
N CYS A 271 -11.77 -5.93 12.84
CA CYS A 271 -12.89 -5.01 12.64
C CYS A 271 -13.81 -5.00 13.86
N ARG A 272 -13.85 -3.88 14.59
CA ARG A 272 -14.70 -3.69 15.78
C ARG A 272 -15.46 -2.38 15.67
N ALA A 273 -16.69 -2.34 16.19
CA ALA A 273 -17.40 -1.08 16.37
C ALA A 273 -16.57 -0.17 17.29
N GLY A 274 -16.32 1.06 16.85
CA GLY A 274 -15.60 2.08 17.62
C GLY A 274 -16.40 2.63 18.79
#